data_AF-J5KD72-F1
#
_entry.id   AF-J5KD72-F1
#
_cell.length_a   1.000
_cell.length_b   1.000
_cell.length_c   1.000
_cell.angle_alpha   90.00
_cell.angle_beta   90.00
_cell.angle_gamma   90.00
#
_symmetry.space_group_name_H-M   'P 1'
#
loop_
_entity.id
_entity.type
_entity.pdbx_description
1 polymer ?
#
loop_
_entity_poly.entity_id
_entity_poly.type
_entity_poly.pdbx_seq_one_letter_code
_entity_poly.pdbx_strand_id
1 'polypeptide(L)'
;MYQLNSRNHNIYQVQTAAWNLTGAFANHPYASVVYGGAFDGYGGIPFYSTMVLGLAGNDLCASGLLGPVAQAVPSTSNPACLGGVLAAGAQAGLLPNGPYELPIPLRGYVNDDHVKTNSTALFGEMYFDLSEDTKLTVGMRFNDDEVTDSIMTCLSDQSCPNYTFDDYLAGDYQFKPTRVTIADDAFAYKIALQHDLNDNQMVYASYSTAVKAGGNNPVIGSEPDPYDQEKTGVFEIGTKSIFMDGAVLFNASIFLNETDGMLVSNIENAGSVNYNLDAEIKGFEGNLVAFLTETTRLDFNWLFVESELMEGMMPDPLNPGNVVQLLNVNGAGWAPGTPGCATPLGICLPTGAPVSAPSATSAGVFQALPLDAAGIATYGWGLNANGEQVLIAKSLGYLCMATGQAQIAQMLNPQTGFNPLGGNPCPIAPNLIDIVEINYLNLLNFHIHLL
;
A
#
# COMPACT_ATOMS: atom_id res chain seq x y z
N MET A 1 9.61 3.60 -36.93
CA MET A 1 10.33 3.25 -35.69
C MET A 1 10.12 4.40 -34.72
N TYR A 2 9.66 4.10 -33.52
CA TYR A 2 9.38 5.03 -32.44
C TYR A 2 10.27 4.68 -31.26
N GLN A 3 10.80 5.69 -30.59
CA GLN A 3 11.58 5.53 -29.37
C GLN A 3 11.05 6.52 -28.35
N LEU A 4 10.74 6.01 -27.16
CA LEU A 4 10.38 6.78 -26.00
C LEU A 4 11.44 6.55 -24.93
N ASN A 5 11.92 7.66 -24.37
CA ASN A 5 12.71 7.65 -23.16
C ASN A 5 12.06 8.66 -22.23
N SER A 6 11.47 8.14 -21.16
CA SER A 6 10.78 8.96 -20.18
C SER A 6 11.38 8.71 -18.80
N ARG A 7 11.32 9.76 -17.98
CA ARG A 7 11.67 9.70 -16.58
C ARG A 7 10.54 10.31 -15.79
N ASN A 8 10.15 9.63 -14.73
CA ASN A 8 9.24 10.13 -13.74
C ASN A 8 9.96 10.19 -12.39
N HIS A 9 9.56 11.16 -11.58
CA HIS A 9 9.99 11.26 -10.19
C HIS A 9 8.75 11.50 -9.37
N ASN A 10 8.41 10.54 -8.51
CA ASN A 10 7.29 10.64 -7.60
C ASN A 10 7.79 10.61 -6.16
N ILE A 11 7.36 11.58 -5.36
CA ILE A 11 7.58 11.58 -3.92
C ILE A 11 6.22 11.60 -3.25
N TYR A 12 5.94 10.55 -2.49
CA TYR A 12 4.76 10.46 -1.65
C TYR A 12 5.17 10.39 -0.17
N GLN A 13 4.51 11.20 0.66
CA GLN A 13 4.84 11.30 2.08
C GLN A 13 3.57 11.32 2.92
N VAL A 14 3.59 10.58 4.03
CA VAL A 14 2.56 10.64 5.07
C VAL A 14 3.21 11.06 6.37
N GLN A 15 2.77 12.22 6.86
CA GLN A 15 3.31 12.88 8.04
C GLN A 15 2.17 13.01 9.06
N THR A 16 2.35 12.45 10.24
CA THR A 16 1.42 12.63 11.36
C THR A 16 2.09 13.49 12.43
N ALA A 17 1.28 14.10 13.31
CA ALA A 17 1.81 14.81 14.46
C ALA A 17 2.71 13.90 15.32
N ALA A 18 2.34 12.64 15.50
CA ALA A 18 3.13 11.66 16.24
C ALA A 18 4.51 11.44 15.60
N TRP A 19 4.57 11.20 14.28
CA TRP A 19 5.85 10.99 13.59
C TRP A 19 6.73 12.26 13.54
N ASN A 20 6.10 13.43 13.50
CA ASN A 20 6.84 14.71 13.55
C ASN A 20 7.41 15.01 14.94
N LEU A 21 6.71 14.59 16.01
CA LEU A 21 7.27 14.60 17.36
C LEU A 21 8.46 13.66 17.45
N THR A 22 8.40 12.45 16.86
CA THR A 22 9.53 11.53 16.89
C THR A 22 10.75 12.03 16.13
N GLY A 23 10.59 12.94 15.17
CA GLY A 23 11.69 13.50 14.40
C GLY A 23 12.68 14.39 15.17
N ALA A 24 12.20 15.10 16.19
CA ALA A 24 13.01 15.98 17.03
C ALA A 24 12.35 16.18 18.41
N PHE A 25 13.09 15.92 19.48
CA PHE A 25 12.57 15.97 20.83
C PHE A 25 12.25 17.39 21.28
N ALA A 26 12.88 18.41 20.70
CA ALA A 26 12.49 19.81 20.89
C ALA A 26 10.99 20.06 20.67
N ASN A 27 10.33 19.26 19.81
CA ASN A 27 8.90 19.37 19.53
C ASN A 27 8.03 18.73 20.65
N HIS A 28 8.62 17.91 21.52
CA HIS A 28 7.91 17.15 22.53
C HIS A 28 7.63 17.99 23.80
N PRO A 29 6.41 17.95 24.37
CA PRO A 29 6.07 18.75 25.56
C PRO A 29 6.98 18.52 26.77
N TYR A 30 7.54 17.31 26.90
CA TYR A 30 8.46 16.96 27.99
C TYR A 30 9.88 17.50 27.82
N ALA A 31 10.27 17.96 26.63
CA ALA A 31 11.63 18.42 26.40
C ALA A 31 12.00 19.59 27.31
N SER A 32 11.15 20.62 27.37
CA SER A 32 11.32 21.74 28.29
C SER A 32 10.86 21.42 29.72
N VAL A 33 9.72 20.73 29.88
CA VAL A 33 9.07 20.55 31.19
C VAL A 33 9.79 19.55 32.08
N VAL A 34 10.31 18.46 31.52
CA VAL A 34 10.96 17.36 32.27
C VAL A 34 12.48 17.45 32.16
N TYR A 35 12.98 17.76 30.96
CA TYR A 35 14.42 17.68 30.67
C TYR A 35 15.11 19.04 30.51
N GLY A 36 14.38 20.16 30.64
CA GLY A 36 14.97 21.50 30.55
C GLY A 36 15.69 21.80 29.23
N GLY A 37 15.31 21.13 28.14
CA GLY A 37 15.93 21.26 26.82
C GLY A 37 17.20 20.43 26.60
N ALA A 38 17.62 19.62 27.59
CA ALA A 38 18.89 18.88 27.54
C ALA A 38 19.00 17.89 26.37
N PHE A 39 17.87 17.46 25.79
CA PHE A 39 17.80 16.49 24.71
C PHE A 39 17.14 17.04 23.44
N ASP A 40 17.04 18.37 23.27
CA ASP A 40 16.32 18.99 22.15
C ASP A 40 16.82 18.53 20.77
N GLY A 41 18.14 18.33 20.63
CA GLY A 41 18.77 17.85 19.40
C GLY A 41 18.73 16.33 19.19
N TYR A 42 18.00 15.58 20.02
CA TYR A 42 17.77 14.15 19.83
C TYR A 42 16.42 13.91 19.18
N GLY A 43 16.35 12.92 18.30
CA GLY A 43 15.14 12.46 17.65
C GLY A 43 15.33 11.02 17.19
N GLY A 44 14.39 10.54 16.39
CA GLY A 44 14.41 9.19 15.86
C GLY A 44 14.00 8.11 16.87
N ILE A 45 13.64 6.95 16.33
CA ILE A 45 13.14 5.82 17.11
C ILE A 45 14.16 5.27 18.13
N PRO A 46 15.47 5.17 17.84
CA PRO A 46 16.50 4.84 18.83
C PRO A 46 16.48 5.71 20.10
N PHE A 47 16.35 7.03 19.97
CA PHE A 47 16.25 7.92 21.14
C PHE A 47 14.94 7.70 21.91
N TYR A 48 13.81 7.73 21.21
CA TYR A 48 12.49 7.62 21.84
C TYR A 48 12.27 6.25 22.50
N SER A 49 12.73 5.16 21.87
CA SER A 49 12.70 3.83 22.46
C SER A 49 13.57 3.79 23.73
N THR A 50 14.79 4.30 23.70
CA THR A 50 15.64 4.39 24.89
C THR A 50 14.97 5.16 26.02
N MET A 51 14.37 6.32 25.70
CA MET A 51 13.64 7.13 26.67
C MET A 51 12.46 6.37 27.24
N VAL A 52 11.54 5.87 26.41
CA VAL A 52 10.28 5.24 26.86
C VAL A 52 10.54 3.95 27.62
N LEU A 53 11.43 3.09 27.11
CA LEU A 53 11.74 1.79 27.69
C LEU A 53 12.36 1.89 29.08
N GLY A 54 13.15 2.95 29.35
CA GLY A 54 13.75 3.16 30.65
C GLY A 54 12.86 3.87 31.67
N LEU A 55 11.63 4.27 31.34
CA LEU A 55 10.78 5.06 32.24
C LEU A 55 10.37 4.25 33.48
N ALA A 56 10.06 2.97 33.29
CA ALA A 56 9.67 2.06 34.38
C ALA A 56 10.86 1.62 35.26
N GLY A 57 12.09 1.90 34.83
CA GLY A 57 13.32 1.48 35.49
C GLY A 57 14.39 1.13 34.46
N ASN A 58 15.65 1.42 34.77
CA ASN A 58 16.79 1.06 33.92
C ASN A 58 17.93 0.49 34.77
N ASP A 59 18.33 -0.74 34.45
CA ASP A 59 19.35 -1.49 35.21
C ASP A 59 20.72 -0.82 35.19
N LEU A 60 21.09 -0.21 34.06
CA LEU A 60 22.36 0.51 33.96
C LEU A 60 22.37 1.73 34.89
N CYS A 61 21.24 2.43 35.01
CA CYS A 61 21.10 3.52 35.98
C CYS A 61 21.11 3.00 37.43
N ALA A 62 20.41 1.90 37.70
CA ALA A 62 20.37 1.29 39.04
C ALA A 62 21.73 0.74 39.50
N SER A 63 22.60 0.36 38.56
CA SER A 63 23.92 -0.23 38.85
C SER A 63 24.91 0.74 39.54
N GLY A 64 24.67 2.05 39.46
CA GLY A 64 25.62 3.07 39.94
C GLY A 64 26.77 3.37 38.98
N LEU A 65 26.91 2.64 37.86
CA LEU A 65 27.97 2.88 36.86
C LEU A 65 27.84 4.26 36.17
N LEU A 66 26.61 4.77 36.05
CA LEU A 66 26.33 6.10 35.51
C LEU A 66 26.42 7.22 36.57
N GLY A 67 26.88 6.88 37.77
CA GLY A 67 27.06 7.80 38.89
C GLY A 67 25.85 7.90 39.83
N PRO A 68 26.03 8.57 40.99
CA PRO A 68 25.05 8.57 42.08
C PRO A 68 23.75 9.30 41.73
N VAL A 69 23.79 10.29 40.82
CA VAL A 69 22.59 11.02 40.38
C VAL A 69 21.68 10.12 39.53
N ALA A 70 22.25 9.36 38.60
CA ALA A 70 21.50 8.39 37.80
C ALA A 70 20.92 7.26 38.67
N GLN A 71 21.67 6.81 39.68
CA GLN A 71 21.25 5.76 40.60
C GLN A 71 20.11 6.19 41.53
N ALA A 72 20.09 7.46 41.98
CA ALA A 72 19.09 7.96 42.91
C ALA A 72 17.66 7.88 42.36
N VAL A 73 17.50 8.05 41.05
CA VAL A 73 16.26 7.82 40.31
C VAL A 73 16.61 7.00 39.07
N PRO A 74 16.58 5.65 39.16
CA PRO A 74 17.06 4.76 38.11
C PRO A 74 16.00 4.57 37.02
N SER A 75 15.53 5.69 36.47
CA SER A 75 14.51 5.79 35.43
C SER A 75 14.98 6.86 34.44
N THR A 76 14.71 6.68 33.16
CA THR A 76 15.06 7.67 32.12
C THR A 76 14.31 8.99 32.26
N SER A 77 13.30 9.08 33.12
CA SER A 77 12.72 10.36 33.57
C SER A 77 13.76 11.27 34.24
N ASN A 78 14.85 10.69 34.76
CA ASN A 78 16.02 11.39 35.27
C ASN A 78 16.99 11.72 34.12
N PRO A 79 17.29 13.00 33.84
CA PRO A 79 18.19 13.38 32.75
C PRO A 79 19.59 12.74 32.85
N ALA A 80 20.11 12.54 34.07
CA ALA A 80 21.42 11.90 34.25
C ALA A 80 21.40 10.41 33.87
N CYS A 81 20.27 9.73 34.13
CA CYS A 81 20.06 8.35 33.71
C CYS A 81 19.94 8.28 32.18
N LEU A 82 19.04 9.07 31.57
CA LEU A 82 18.83 9.05 30.12
C LEU A 82 20.11 9.36 29.34
N GLY A 83 20.82 10.44 29.71
CA GLY A 83 22.08 10.81 29.04
C GLY A 83 23.15 9.72 29.16
N GLY A 84 23.27 9.08 30.32
CA GLY A 84 24.22 7.98 30.53
C GLY A 84 23.87 6.72 29.73
N VAL A 85 22.58 6.37 29.63
CA VAL A 85 22.12 5.23 28.81
C VAL A 85 22.33 5.50 27.32
N LEU A 86 22.06 6.72 26.84
CA LEU A 86 22.33 7.11 25.45
C LEU A 86 23.82 7.00 25.12
N ALA A 87 24.69 7.49 26.01
CA ALA A 87 26.14 7.40 25.83
C ALA A 87 26.65 5.94 25.83
N ALA A 88 26.14 5.10 26.73
CA ALA A 88 26.49 3.69 26.78
C ALA A 88 25.99 2.92 25.53
N GLY A 89 24.78 3.21 25.06
CA GLY A 89 24.24 2.64 23.83
C GLY A 89 25.05 3.04 22.60
N ALA A 90 25.50 4.29 22.52
CA ALA A 90 26.41 4.75 21.48
C ALA A 90 27.76 4.01 21.51
N GLN A 91 28.36 3.82 22.69
CA GLN A 91 29.61 3.06 22.85
C GLN A 91 29.46 1.59 22.47
N ALA A 92 28.27 1.01 22.65
CA ALA A 92 27.95 -0.35 22.26
C ALA A 92 27.58 -0.49 20.76
N GLY A 93 27.53 0.62 20.01
CA GLY A 93 27.09 0.62 18.61
C GLY A 93 25.60 0.35 18.41
N LEU A 94 24.79 0.51 19.48
CA LEU A 94 23.35 0.29 19.46
C LEU A 94 22.55 1.58 19.19
N LEU A 95 23.19 2.73 19.34
CA LEU A 95 22.62 4.06 19.11
C LEU A 95 23.61 4.93 18.31
N PRO A 96 23.13 5.98 17.62
CA PRO A 96 24.00 7.00 17.04
C PRO A 96 24.91 7.66 18.08
N ASN A 97 26.16 7.93 17.69
CA ASN A 97 27.15 8.58 18.55
C ASN A 97 26.98 10.10 18.58
N GLY A 98 25.88 10.55 19.21
CA GLY A 98 25.58 11.95 19.39
C GLY A 98 24.10 12.27 19.19
N PRO A 99 23.70 13.53 19.46
CA PRO A 99 22.38 14.03 19.10
C PRO A 99 22.21 14.01 17.58
N TYR A 100 21.04 13.57 17.13
CA TYR A 100 20.61 13.68 15.73
C TYR A 100 19.10 13.92 15.69
N GLU A 101 18.64 14.65 14.68
CA GLU A 101 17.22 14.79 14.35
C GLU A 101 16.97 14.12 13.00
N LEU A 102 15.77 13.59 12.80
CA LEU A 102 15.40 13.12 11.48
C LEU A 102 15.13 14.31 10.55
N PRO A 103 15.65 14.32 9.31
CA PRO A 103 15.25 15.30 8.32
C PRO A 103 13.75 15.16 8.02
N ILE A 104 13.09 16.27 7.66
CA ILE A 104 11.62 16.31 7.46
C ILE A 104 11.08 15.16 6.59
N PRO A 105 11.72 14.79 5.46
CA PRO A 105 11.25 13.65 4.65
C PRO A 105 11.17 12.33 5.41
N LEU A 106 12.03 12.11 6.41
CA LEU A 106 12.06 10.89 7.23
C LEU A 106 11.20 10.99 8.50
N ARG A 107 10.43 12.06 8.72
CA ARG A 107 9.57 12.19 9.92
C ARG A 107 8.22 11.49 9.78
N GLY A 108 8.18 10.35 9.12
CA GLY A 108 6.95 9.62 8.78
C GLY A 108 7.18 8.60 7.68
N TYR A 109 6.11 8.27 6.95
CA TYR A 109 6.25 7.44 5.75
C TYR A 109 6.75 8.29 4.59
N VAL A 110 7.73 7.79 3.86
CA VAL A 110 8.20 8.36 2.60
C VAL A 110 8.38 7.25 1.58
N ASN A 111 7.91 7.52 0.37
CA ASN A 111 8.20 6.77 -0.83
C ASN A 111 8.78 7.77 -1.84
N ASP A 112 10.06 7.62 -2.16
CA ASP A 112 10.76 8.39 -3.18
C ASP A 112 11.13 7.43 -4.32
N ASP A 113 10.51 7.64 -5.48
CA ASP A 113 10.54 6.72 -6.61
C ASP A 113 10.98 7.45 -7.89
N HIS A 114 12.07 6.97 -8.47
CA HIS A 114 12.65 7.45 -9.72
C HIS A 114 12.49 6.37 -10.81
N VAL A 115 11.38 6.44 -11.55
CA VAL A 115 11.12 5.52 -12.68
C VAL A 115 11.73 6.05 -13.97
N LYS A 116 12.44 5.19 -14.71
CA LYS A 116 12.88 5.44 -16.08
C LYS A 116 12.33 4.36 -17.00
N THR A 117 11.57 4.78 -18.01
CA THR A 117 11.04 3.88 -19.04
C THR A 117 11.70 4.15 -20.38
N ASN A 118 12.33 3.13 -20.95
CA ASN A 118 12.80 3.12 -22.34
C ASN A 118 11.89 2.19 -23.14
N SER A 119 11.29 2.67 -24.22
CA SER A 119 10.43 1.86 -25.08
C SER A 119 10.81 2.08 -26.54
N THR A 120 11.09 1.00 -27.26
CA THR A 120 11.32 1.03 -28.71
C THR A 120 10.20 0.28 -29.40
N ALA A 121 9.56 0.91 -30.40
CA ALA A 121 8.45 0.29 -31.11
C ALA A 121 8.56 0.39 -32.63
N LEU A 122 8.08 -0.65 -33.30
CA LEU A 122 7.80 -0.67 -34.73
C LEU A 122 6.31 -0.94 -34.93
N PHE A 123 5.63 -0.05 -35.64
CA PHE A 123 4.20 -0.18 -35.89
C PHE A 123 3.84 0.32 -37.28
N GLY A 124 2.68 -0.14 -37.76
CA GLY A 124 2.08 0.30 -39.00
C GLY A 124 0.64 -0.14 -39.08
N GLU A 125 -0.14 0.59 -39.88
CA GLU A 125 -1.53 0.25 -40.20
C GLU A 125 -1.69 0.29 -41.73
N MET A 126 -2.44 -0.67 -42.26
CA MET A 126 -2.78 -0.79 -43.67
C MET A 126 -4.29 -0.76 -43.83
N TYR A 127 -4.75 -0.07 -44.86
CA TYR A 127 -6.16 0.05 -45.22
C TYR A 127 -6.37 -0.57 -46.60
N PHE A 128 -7.35 -1.46 -46.71
CA PHE A 128 -7.69 -2.18 -47.93
C PHE A 128 -9.15 -1.93 -48.25
N ASP A 129 -9.42 -1.29 -49.39
CA ASP A 129 -10.77 -1.19 -49.94
C ASP A 129 -11.13 -2.55 -50.57
N LEU A 130 -11.94 -3.34 -49.88
CA LEU A 130 -12.40 -4.65 -50.36
C LEU A 130 -13.49 -4.48 -51.44
N SER A 131 -14.24 -3.39 -51.36
CA SER A 131 -15.22 -2.92 -52.36
C SER A 131 -15.35 -1.39 -52.25
N GLU A 132 -16.25 -0.79 -53.04
CA GLU A 132 -16.56 0.65 -52.94
C GLU A 132 -17.09 1.03 -51.54
N ASP A 133 -17.89 0.14 -50.93
CA ASP A 133 -18.51 0.39 -49.62
C ASP A 133 -17.85 -0.35 -48.44
N THR A 134 -16.77 -1.12 -48.64
CA THR A 134 -16.20 -1.98 -47.58
C THR A 134 -14.71 -1.79 -47.44
N LYS A 135 -14.27 -1.47 -46.22
CA LYS A 135 -12.86 -1.24 -45.88
C LYS A 135 -12.40 -2.17 -44.77
N LEU A 136 -11.29 -2.87 -45.02
CA LEU A 136 -10.55 -3.62 -44.02
C LEU A 136 -9.35 -2.80 -43.54
N THR A 137 -9.18 -2.70 -42.23
CA THR A 137 -8.02 -2.09 -41.59
C THR A 137 -7.26 -3.17 -40.82
N VAL A 138 -5.94 -3.26 -41.04
CA VAL A 138 -5.05 -4.16 -40.29
C VAL A 138 -3.90 -3.35 -39.72
N GLY A 139 -3.73 -3.40 -38.41
CA GLY A 139 -2.66 -2.72 -37.68
C GLY A 139 -1.82 -3.71 -36.88
N MET A 140 -0.54 -3.40 -36.72
CA MET A 140 0.37 -4.16 -35.86
C MET A 140 1.38 -3.23 -35.19
N ARG A 141 1.81 -3.61 -33.99
CA ARG A 141 2.83 -2.94 -33.20
C ARG A 141 3.65 -3.97 -32.45
N PHE A 142 4.97 -3.89 -32.57
CA PHE A 142 5.92 -4.59 -31.72
C PHE A 142 6.63 -3.56 -30.86
N ASN A 143 6.78 -3.84 -29.57
CA ASN A 143 7.48 -3.01 -28.60
C ASN A 143 8.45 -3.83 -27.76
N ASP A 144 9.55 -3.20 -27.42
CA ASP A 144 10.58 -3.64 -26.48
C ASP A 144 10.65 -2.55 -25.40
N ASP A 145 10.24 -2.91 -24.19
CA ASP A 145 10.01 -1.99 -23.07
C ASP A 145 10.95 -2.36 -21.91
N GLU A 146 11.66 -1.36 -21.38
CA GLU A 146 12.52 -1.49 -20.20
C GLU A 146 12.10 -0.44 -19.16
N VAL A 147 11.63 -0.90 -18.00
CA VAL A 147 11.29 -0.07 -16.85
C VAL A 147 12.36 -0.28 -15.78
N THR A 148 13.16 0.76 -15.53
CA THR A 148 14.04 0.81 -14.37
C THR A 148 13.35 1.60 -13.27
N ASP A 149 13.17 0.98 -12.13
CA ASP A 149 12.75 1.61 -10.89
C ASP A 149 13.96 1.78 -9.96
N SER A 150 14.12 2.99 -9.40
CA SER A 150 15.04 3.26 -8.30
C SER A 150 14.22 3.83 -7.16
N ILE A 151 14.00 3.03 -6.13
CA ILE A 151 13.01 3.30 -5.11
C ILE A 151 13.58 3.27 -3.71
N MET A 152 13.16 4.24 -2.91
CA MET A 152 13.42 4.29 -1.48
C MET A 152 12.09 4.49 -0.74
N THR A 153 11.67 3.44 -0.03
CA THR A 153 10.47 3.47 0.80
C THR A 153 10.84 3.24 2.25
N CYS A 154 10.42 4.15 3.12
CA CYS A 154 10.71 4.10 4.55
C CYS A 154 9.50 4.46 5.40
N LEU A 155 9.45 3.89 6.59
CA LEU A 155 8.69 4.44 7.71
C LEU A 155 9.67 4.93 8.77
N SER A 156 9.95 6.24 8.78
CA SER A 156 10.97 6.84 9.64
C SER A 156 12.34 6.16 9.52
N ASP A 157 13.21 6.41 10.48
CA ASP A 157 14.40 5.62 10.78
C ASP A 157 14.12 4.20 11.32
N GLN A 158 12.84 3.81 11.44
CA GLN A 158 12.45 2.46 11.85
C GLN A 158 12.65 1.44 10.72
N SER A 159 12.37 1.84 9.48
CA SER A 159 12.32 0.91 8.35
C SER A 159 12.95 1.50 7.09
N CYS A 160 14.14 2.07 7.27
CA CYS A 160 15.05 2.47 6.19
C CYS A 160 16.30 1.57 6.18
N PRO A 161 16.25 0.37 5.57
CA PRO A 161 17.35 -0.60 5.66
C PRO A 161 18.67 -0.10 5.02
N ASN A 162 18.60 0.81 4.05
CA ASN A 162 19.78 1.35 3.37
C ASN A 162 20.44 2.53 4.12
N TYR A 163 19.86 2.98 5.24
CA TYR A 163 20.42 4.04 6.08
C TYR A 163 21.22 3.46 7.25
N THR A 164 22.34 4.11 7.54
CA THR A 164 23.20 3.86 8.68
C THR A 164 23.05 4.96 9.73
N PHE A 165 23.57 4.75 10.94
CA PHE A 165 23.62 5.81 11.95
C PHE A 165 24.40 7.06 11.50
N ASP A 166 25.45 6.90 10.70
CA ASP A 166 26.22 8.02 10.14
C ASP A 166 25.37 8.87 9.18
N ASP A 167 24.43 8.24 8.45
CA ASP A 167 23.53 8.96 7.56
C ASP A 167 22.53 9.81 8.34
N TYR A 168 21.99 9.30 9.45
CA TYR A 168 21.12 10.08 10.32
C TYR A 168 21.86 11.22 11.02
N LEU A 169 23.12 11.00 11.43
CA LEU A 169 23.97 12.03 12.03
C LEU A 169 24.35 13.15 11.05
N ALA A 170 24.36 12.88 9.74
CA ALA A 170 24.56 13.92 8.73
C ALA A 170 23.41 14.96 8.72
N GLY A 171 22.21 14.58 9.20
CA GLY A 171 21.08 15.49 9.37
C GLY A 171 20.35 15.89 8.08
N ASP A 172 20.82 15.39 6.94
CA ASP A 172 20.25 15.66 5.62
C ASP A 172 19.59 14.40 5.03
N TYR A 173 18.53 14.59 4.25
CA TYR A 173 17.92 13.50 3.48
C TYR A 173 18.85 13.05 2.35
N GLN A 174 19.15 11.76 2.31
CA GLN A 174 19.96 11.11 1.27
C GLN A 174 19.13 10.05 0.53
N PHE A 175 19.03 10.16 -0.79
CA PHE A 175 18.34 9.15 -1.59
C PHE A 175 19.22 7.89 -1.71
N LYS A 176 18.84 6.81 -1.03
CA LYS A 176 19.53 5.51 -1.03
C LYS A 176 18.61 4.39 -1.53
N PRO A 177 18.29 4.39 -2.83
CA PRO A 177 17.30 3.48 -3.38
C PRO A 177 17.82 2.05 -3.55
N THR A 178 16.89 1.10 -3.54
CA THR A 178 17.06 -0.16 -4.25
C THR A 178 16.72 0.07 -5.72
N ARG A 179 17.50 -0.53 -6.63
CA ARG A 179 17.30 -0.38 -8.07
C ARG A 179 16.97 -1.72 -8.71
N VAL A 180 15.89 -1.76 -9.48
CA VAL A 180 15.46 -2.93 -10.27
C VAL A 180 15.18 -2.50 -11.71
N THR A 181 15.41 -3.42 -12.66
CA THR A 181 15.12 -3.20 -14.07
C THR A 181 14.31 -4.39 -14.58
N ILE A 182 13.16 -4.09 -15.16
CA ILE A 182 12.21 -5.05 -15.74
C ILE A 182 12.20 -4.79 -17.25
N ALA A 183 12.30 -5.85 -18.03
CA ALA A 183 12.38 -5.78 -19.48
C ALA A 183 11.35 -6.74 -20.07
N ASP A 184 10.48 -6.21 -20.92
CA ASP A 184 9.42 -6.97 -21.56
C ASP A 184 9.37 -6.69 -23.07
N ASP A 185 8.95 -7.69 -23.83
CA ASP A 185 8.51 -7.53 -25.21
C ASP A 185 6.98 -7.61 -25.32
N ALA A 186 6.42 -6.94 -26.34
CA ALA A 186 4.99 -7.00 -26.60
C ALA A 186 4.66 -6.95 -28.08
N PHE A 187 3.59 -7.65 -28.44
CA PHE A 187 2.98 -7.62 -29.76
C PHE A 187 1.49 -7.28 -29.63
N ALA A 188 1.11 -6.16 -30.25
CA ALA A 188 -0.26 -5.68 -30.32
C ALA A 188 -0.73 -5.62 -31.78
N TYR A 189 -2.01 -5.86 -32.02
CA TYR A 189 -2.59 -5.87 -33.36
C TYR A 189 -4.01 -5.34 -33.35
N LYS A 190 -4.47 -4.94 -34.53
CA LYS A 190 -5.84 -4.46 -34.78
C LYS A 190 -6.34 -5.01 -36.09
N ILE A 191 -7.59 -5.46 -36.10
CA ILE A 191 -8.34 -5.78 -37.30
C ILE A 191 -9.68 -5.05 -37.20
N ALA A 192 -10.05 -4.27 -38.20
CA ALA A 192 -11.34 -3.61 -38.25
C ALA A 192 -11.96 -3.73 -39.64
N LEU A 193 -13.26 -4.02 -39.69
CA LEU A 193 -14.05 -4.03 -40.91
C LEU A 193 -15.11 -2.93 -40.80
N GLN A 194 -15.10 -2.03 -41.77
CA GLN A 194 -16.12 -1.01 -41.96
C GLN A 194 -16.93 -1.34 -43.21
N HIS A 195 -18.24 -1.16 -43.13
CA HIS A 195 -19.14 -1.24 -44.27
C HIS A 195 -20.10 -0.04 -44.28
N ASP A 196 -20.07 0.72 -45.36
CA ASP A 196 -20.94 1.86 -45.59
C ASP A 196 -22.27 1.35 -46.18
N LEU A 197 -23.37 1.63 -45.49
CA LEU A 197 -24.72 1.28 -45.96
C LEU A 197 -25.22 2.28 -47.01
N ASN A 198 -24.69 3.51 -46.94
CA ASN A 198 -24.84 4.63 -47.86
C ASN A 198 -23.90 5.76 -47.40
N ASP A 199 -23.90 6.88 -48.13
CA ASP A 199 -23.06 8.06 -47.86
C ASP A 199 -23.16 8.64 -46.43
N ASN A 200 -24.24 8.33 -45.70
CA ASN A 200 -24.52 8.88 -44.38
C ASN A 200 -24.55 7.86 -43.25
N GLN A 201 -24.40 6.56 -43.53
CA GLN A 201 -24.55 5.49 -42.54
C GLN A 201 -23.48 4.44 -42.73
N MET A 202 -22.77 4.11 -41.65
CA MET A 202 -21.78 3.05 -41.64
C MET A 202 -21.96 2.14 -40.42
N VAL A 203 -21.62 0.88 -40.60
CA VAL A 203 -21.46 -0.08 -39.52
C VAL A 203 -20.02 -0.58 -39.50
N TYR A 204 -19.56 -1.00 -38.34
CA TYR A 204 -18.22 -1.56 -38.20
C TYR A 204 -18.15 -2.63 -37.13
N ALA A 205 -17.14 -3.47 -37.26
CA ALA A 205 -16.66 -4.35 -36.21
C ALA A 205 -15.13 -4.25 -36.12
N SER A 206 -14.58 -4.29 -34.92
CA SER A 206 -13.14 -4.29 -34.70
C SER A 206 -12.71 -5.16 -33.55
N TYR A 207 -11.49 -5.68 -33.65
CA TYR A 207 -10.77 -6.30 -32.55
C TYR A 207 -9.39 -5.64 -32.46
N SER A 208 -9.02 -5.15 -31.28
CA SER A 208 -7.73 -4.50 -31.04
C SER A 208 -7.12 -4.96 -29.73
N THR A 209 -5.81 -5.17 -29.72
CA THR A 209 -5.07 -5.49 -28.50
C THR A 209 -4.13 -4.36 -28.09
N ALA A 210 -3.84 -4.30 -26.79
CA ALA A 210 -2.88 -3.39 -26.19
C ALA A 210 -2.11 -4.11 -25.07
N VAL A 211 -0.89 -3.66 -24.81
CA VAL A 211 -0.07 -4.17 -23.70
C VAL A 211 0.53 -2.99 -22.95
N LYS A 212 0.50 -3.07 -21.63
CA LYS A 212 1.20 -2.19 -20.71
C LYS A 212 2.30 -3.00 -20.04
N ALA A 213 3.53 -2.49 -20.12
CA ALA A 213 4.71 -3.15 -19.56
C ALA A 213 4.59 -3.35 -18.04
N GLY A 214 5.29 -4.35 -17.52
CA GLY A 214 5.42 -4.59 -16.10
C GLY A 214 6.25 -3.52 -15.40
N GLY A 215 6.41 -3.67 -14.10
CA GLY A 215 7.04 -2.67 -13.26
C GLY A 215 7.26 -3.18 -11.85
N ASN A 216 7.64 -2.31 -10.92
CA ASN A 216 7.97 -2.69 -9.56
C ASN A 216 7.09 -1.95 -8.55
N ASN A 217 6.73 -2.63 -7.47
CA ASN A 217 5.89 -2.07 -6.42
C ASN A 217 6.70 -1.28 -5.38
N PRO A 218 6.12 -0.18 -4.84
CA PRO A 218 6.69 0.58 -3.74
C PRO A 218 6.51 -0.12 -2.39
N VAL A 219 7.31 -1.14 -2.13
CA VAL A 219 7.36 -1.83 -0.83
C VAL A 219 8.42 -1.24 0.10
N ILE A 220 8.13 -1.20 1.40
CA ILE A 220 9.14 -0.86 2.42
C ILE A 220 10.19 -1.98 2.43
N GLY A 221 11.45 -1.60 2.36
CA GLY A 221 12.55 -2.56 2.44
C GLY A 221 13.57 -2.33 1.33
N SER A 222 14.33 -3.39 1.05
CA SER A 222 15.33 -3.41 -0.03
C SER A 222 15.11 -4.52 -1.04
N GLU A 223 14.08 -5.36 -0.86
CA GLU A 223 13.75 -6.45 -1.77
C GLU A 223 12.82 -5.92 -2.87
N PRO A 224 13.14 -6.12 -4.16
CA PRO A 224 12.24 -5.80 -5.25
C PRO A 224 10.95 -6.63 -5.19
N ASP A 225 9.85 -6.04 -5.64
CA ASP A 225 8.52 -6.66 -5.74
C ASP A 225 7.93 -6.37 -7.14
N PRO A 226 8.43 -7.06 -8.19
CA PRO A 226 8.00 -6.83 -9.56
C PRO A 226 6.59 -7.38 -9.82
N TYR A 227 5.85 -6.70 -10.69
CA TYR A 227 4.57 -7.13 -11.26
C TYR A 227 4.67 -7.32 -12.78
N ASP A 228 3.82 -8.20 -13.30
CA ASP A 228 3.82 -8.60 -14.71
C ASP A 228 3.10 -7.57 -15.60
N GLN A 229 3.24 -7.74 -16.92
CA GLN A 229 2.52 -6.94 -17.92
C GLN A 229 0.99 -7.10 -17.82
N GLU A 230 0.28 -6.05 -18.18
CA GLU A 230 -1.18 -6.05 -18.39
C GLU A 230 -1.48 -6.10 -19.89
N LYS A 231 -2.32 -7.05 -20.32
CA LYS A 231 -2.66 -7.29 -21.73
C LYS A 231 -4.16 -7.18 -21.93
N THR A 232 -4.58 -6.37 -22.89
CA THR A 232 -5.99 -6.04 -23.10
C THR A 232 -6.40 -6.35 -24.53
N GLY A 233 -7.56 -6.96 -24.72
CA GLY A 233 -8.21 -7.20 -26.00
C GLY A 233 -9.62 -6.60 -26.00
N VAL A 234 -9.91 -5.75 -26.98
CA VAL A 234 -11.22 -5.09 -27.13
C VAL A 234 -11.87 -5.52 -28.44
N PHE A 235 -13.02 -6.17 -28.34
CA PHE A 235 -13.94 -6.38 -29.44
C PHE A 235 -15.05 -5.33 -29.41
N GLU A 236 -15.34 -4.70 -30.55
CA GLU A 236 -16.34 -3.65 -30.64
C GLU A 236 -17.16 -3.80 -31.94
N ILE A 237 -18.48 -3.64 -31.84
CA ILE A 237 -19.37 -3.52 -32.99
C ILE A 237 -20.17 -2.24 -32.82
N GLY A 238 -20.23 -1.41 -33.86
CA GLY A 238 -20.95 -0.15 -33.78
C GLY A 238 -21.49 0.36 -35.10
N THR A 239 -22.19 1.48 -34.99
CA THR A 239 -22.74 2.26 -36.08
C THR A 239 -22.41 3.72 -35.90
N LYS A 240 -22.18 4.40 -37.02
CA LYS A 240 -22.10 5.85 -37.08
C LYS A 240 -23.01 6.31 -38.20
N SER A 241 -23.98 7.15 -37.86
CA SER A 241 -25.08 7.48 -38.75
C SER A 241 -25.47 8.94 -38.66
N ILE A 242 -25.77 9.51 -39.83
CA ILE A 242 -26.41 10.80 -40.01
C ILE A 242 -27.77 10.54 -40.68
N PHE A 243 -28.84 10.95 -40.03
CA PHE A 243 -30.21 10.84 -40.52
C PHE A 243 -30.82 12.22 -40.75
N MET A 244 -31.96 12.25 -41.46
CA MET A 244 -32.78 13.44 -41.68
C MET A 244 -31.98 14.63 -42.27
N ASP A 245 -31.23 14.37 -43.35
CA ASP A 245 -30.43 15.39 -44.07
C ASP A 245 -29.46 16.17 -43.18
N GLY A 246 -28.89 15.52 -42.15
CA GLY A 246 -27.96 16.15 -41.22
C GLY A 246 -28.58 16.59 -39.89
N ALA A 247 -29.90 16.51 -39.74
CA ALA A 247 -30.58 16.95 -38.53
C ALA A 247 -30.41 15.98 -37.34
N VAL A 248 -30.04 14.71 -37.58
CA VAL A 248 -29.83 13.74 -36.51
C VAL A 248 -28.49 13.03 -36.69
N LEU A 249 -27.60 13.16 -35.71
CA LEU A 249 -26.39 12.36 -35.58
C LEU A 249 -26.64 11.28 -34.53
N PHE A 250 -26.35 10.04 -34.89
CA PHE A 250 -26.51 8.88 -34.02
C PHE A 250 -25.29 7.97 -34.16
N ASN A 251 -24.56 7.78 -33.07
CA ASN A 251 -23.55 6.75 -32.97
C ASN A 251 -23.86 5.84 -31.80
N ALA A 252 -23.58 4.57 -31.97
CA ALA A 252 -23.80 3.56 -30.94
C ALA A 252 -22.81 2.42 -31.11
N SER A 253 -22.33 1.84 -30.02
CA SER A 253 -21.44 0.68 -30.04
C SER A 253 -21.69 -0.24 -28.86
N ILE A 254 -21.47 -1.53 -29.08
CA ILE A 254 -21.35 -2.54 -28.04
C ILE A 254 -19.90 -2.99 -28.03
N PHE A 255 -19.31 -3.09 -26.85
CA PHE A 255 -17.93 -3.50 -26.67
C PHE A 255 -17.80 -4.61 -25.63
N LEU A 256 -16.83 -5.49 -25.84
CA LEU A 256 -16.33 -6.48 -24.89
C LEU A 256 -14.83 -6.29 -24.77
N ASN A 257 -14.36 -6.12 -23.55
CA ASN A 257 -12.97 -5.90 -23.20
C ASN A 257 -12.53 -6.99 -22.22
N GLU A 258 -11.55 -7.78 -22.60
CA GLU A 258 -10.91 -8.77 -21.73
C GLU A 258 -9.49 -8.29 -21.43
N THR A 259 -9.13 -8.25 -20.16
CA THR A 259 -7.79 -7.84 -19.70
C THR A 259 -7.17 -8.93 -18.86
N ASP A 260 -6.09 -9.51 -19.37
CA ASP A 260 -5.23 -10.45 -18.64
C ASP A 260 -4.27 -9.65 -17.75
N GLY A 261 -4.26 -9.95 -16.46
CA GLY A 261 -3.36 -9.33 -15.49
C GLY A 261 -3.53 -7.82 -15.35
N MET A 262 -4.76 -7.31 -15.31
CA MET A 262 -5.08 -5.91 -15.00
C MET A 262 -4.41 -5.51 -13.68
N LEU A 263 -3.69 -4.39 -13.70
CA LEU A 263 -2.99 -3.90 -12.51
C LEU A 263 -3.98 -3.24 -11.56
N VAL A 264 -4.28 -3.92 -10.47
CA VAL A 264 -5.13 -3.43 -9.38
C VAL A 264 -4.27 -3.11 -8.16
N SER A 265 -4.35 -1.87 -7.71
CA SER A 265 -3.62 -1.40 -6.53
C SER A 265 -4.32 -1.84 -5.24
N ASN A 266 -3.54 -2.36 -4.30
CA ASN A 266 -3.93 -2.66 -2.93
C ASN A 266 -3.03 -1.93 -1.94
N ILE A 267 -3.57 -1.53 -0.79
CA ILE A 267 -2.76 -0.90 0.26
C ILE A 267 -2.25 -1.98 1.22
N GLU A 268 -0.94 -2.13 1.26
CA GLU A 268 -0.26 -3.04 2.18
C GLU A 268 0.71 -2.29 3.07
N ASN A 269 0.53 -2.45 4.38
CA ASN A 269 1.24 -1.69 5.40
C ASN A 269 1.10 -0.18 5.16
N ALA A 270 2.09 0.45 4.53
CA ALA A 270 2.09 1.87 4.19
C ALA A 270 2.26 2.15 2.68
N GLY A 271 2.40 1.11 1.85
CA GLY A 271 2.61 1.22 0.40
C GLY A 271 1.41 0.76 -0.43
N SER A 272 1.43 1.11 -1.72
CA SER A 272 0.47 0.66 -2.73
C SER A 272 1.10 -0.43 -3.58
N VAL A 273 0.64 -1.67 -3.46
CA VAL A 273 1.13 -2.85 -4.18
C VAL A 273 0.16 -3.16 -5.33
N ASN A 274 0.64 -3.26 -6.55
CA ASN A 274 -0.15 -3.71 -7.69
C ASN A 274 -0.18 -5.24 -7.74
N TYR A 275 -1.38 -5.76 -7.97
CA TYR A 275 -1.66 -7.17 -8.27
C TYR A 275 -2.13 -7.29 -9.71
N ASN A 276 -1.67 -8.32 -10.41
CA ASN A 276 -2.19 -8.70 -11.72
C ASN A 276 -3.44 -9.55 -11.53
N LEU A 277 -4.60 -9.03 -11.94
CA LEU A 277 -5.90 -9.70 -11.83
C LEU A 277 -6.63 -9.65 -13.16
N ASP A 278 -7.25 -10.75 -13.57
CA ASP A 278 -7.99 -10.79 -14.83
C ASP A 278 -9.32 -10.01 -14.69
N ALA A 279 -9.74 -9.34 -15.76
CA ALA A 279 -10.96 -8.53 -15.75
C ALA A 279 -11.71 -8.56 -17.09
N GLU A 280 -13.04 -8.58 -17.02
CA GLU A 280 -13.94 -8.43 -18.16
C GLU A 280 -14.75 -7.13 -18.00
N ILE A 281 -14.80 -6.32 -19.05
CA ILE A 281 -15.66 -5.12 -19.11
C ILE A 281 -16.45 -5.17 -20.41
N LYS A 282 -17.77 -5.18 -20.32
CA LYS A 282 -18.65 -5.13 -21.49
C LYS A 282 -19.67 -4.02 -21.34
N GLY A 283 -20.07 -3.45 -22.46
CA GLY A 283 -21.00 -2.34 -22.40
C GLY A 283 -21.64 -1.97 -23.72
N PHE A 284 -22.59 -1.06 -23.60
CA PHE A 284 -23.29 -0.42 -24.69
C PHE A 284 -23.25 1.09 -24.47
N GLU A 285 -22.67 1.80 -25.42
CA GLU A 285 -22.57 3.24 -25.38
C GLU A 285 -23.10 3.88 -26.65
N GLY A 286 -23.33 5.19 -26.57
CA GLY A 286 -23.60 5.99 -27.75
C GLY A 286 -24.07 7.39 -27.44
N ASN A 287 -24.22 8.13 -28.52
CA ASN A 287 -24.66 9.50 -28.50
C ASN A 287 -25.67 9.78 -29.62
N LEU A 288 -26.67 10.59 -29.27
CA LEU A 288 -27.66 11.12 -30.18
C LEU A 288 -27.67 12.64 -30.05
N VAL A 289 -27.51 13.31 -31.19
CA VAL A 289 -27.71 14.75 -31.32
C VAL A 289 -28.80 14.97 -32.35
N ALA A 290 -29.92 15.57 -31.95
CA ALA A 290 -31.04 15.84 -32.85
C ALA A 290 -31.42 17.32 -32.83
N PHE A 291 -31.38 17.95 -34.00
CA PHE A 291 -31.94 19.29 -34.23
C PHE A 291 -33.44 19.15 -34.49
N LEU A 292 -34.25 19.31 -33.44
CA LEU A 292 -35.70 19.22 -33.53
C LEU A 292 -36.30 20.42 -34.27
N THR A 293 -35.66 21.59 -34.14
CA THR A 293 -35.93 22.83 -34.89
C THR A 293 -34.62 23.61 -35.07
N GLU A 294 -34.64 24.73 -35.78
CA GLU A 294 -33.47 25.64 -35.92
C GLU A 294 -32.96 26.21 -34.58
N THR A 295 -33.78 26.15 -33.53
CA THR A 295 -33.47 26.71 -32.19
C THR A 295 -33.50 25.66 -31.08
N THR A 296 -33.84 24.40 -31.40
CA THR A 296 -34.00 23.35 -30.40
C THR A 296 -33.13 22.16 -30.75
N ARG A 297 -32.18 21.86 -29.86
CA ARG A 297 -31.27 20.72 -29.96
C ARG A 297 -31.46 19.79 -28.76
N LEU A 298 -31.59 18.51 -29.07
CA LEU A 298 -31.61 17.42 -28.10
C LEU A 298 -30.24 16.72 -28.11
N ASP A 299 -29.64 16.59 -26.93
CA ASP A 299 -28.40 15.85 -26.73
C ASP A 299 -28.65 14.72 -25.73
N PHE A 300 -28.48 13.49 -26.19
CA PHE A 300 -28.64 12.30 -25.36
C PHE A 300 -27.40 11.41 -25.47
N ASN A 301 -26.84 11.03 -24.32
CA ASN A 301 -25.72 10.11 -24.24
C ASN A 301 -26.06 9.01 -23.23
N TRP A 302 -25.69 7.78 -23.56
CA TRP A 302 -25.90 6.63 -22.68
C TRP A 302 -24.62 5.79 -22.59
N LEU A 303 -24.44 5.18 -21.42
CA LEU A 303 -23.39 4.22 -21.16
C LEU A 303 -23.91 3.19 -20.15
N PHE A 304 -24.09 1.96 -20.61
CA PHE A 304 -24.40 0.81 -19.78
C PHE A 304 -23.16 -0.07 -19.75
N VAL A 305 -22.61 -0.32 -18.57
CA VAL A 305 -21.38 -1.09 -18.41
C VAL A 305 -21.56 -2.11 -17.30
N GLU A 306 -21.06 -3.29 -17.57
CA GLU A 306 -20.82 -4.34 -16.60
C GLU A 306 -19.31 -4.57 -16.57
N SER A 307 -18.74 -4.56 -15.37
CA SER A 307 -17.32 -4.77 -15.13
C SER A 307 -17.20 -5.84 -14.05
N GLU A 308 -16.38 -6.85 -14.34
CA GLU A 308 -16.16 -8.00 -13.49
C GLU A 308 -14.65 -8.22 -13.32
N LEU A 309 -14.21 -8.38 -12.07
CA LEU A 309 -12.90 -8.97 -11.78
C LEU A 309 -13.09 -10.49 -11.78
N MET A 310 -12.25 -11.18 -12.54
CA MET A 310 -12.28 -12.64 -12.66
C MET A 310 -11.55 -13.27 -11.45
N GLU A 311 -11.39 -14.61 -11.48
CA GLU A 311 -10.71 -15.34 -10.41
C GLU A 311 -9.34 -14.73 -10.08
N GLY A 312 -9.19 -14.30 -8.84
CA GLY A 312 -8.04 -13.53 -8.41
C GLY A 312 -7.98 -13.46 -6.90
N MET A 313 -6.77 -13.40 -6.36
CA MET A 313 -6.56 -13.48 -4.92
C MET A 313 -5.72 -12.27 -4.49
N MET A 314 -6.28 -11.41 -3.64
CA MET A 314 -5.57 -10.25 -3.09
C MET A 314 -5.79 -10.14 -1.59
N PRO A 315 -4.87 -9.53 -0.81
CA PRO A 315 -5.11 -9.28 0.60
C PRO A 315 -6.30 -8.35 0.81
N ASP A 316 -7.15 -8.63 1.80
CA ASP A 316 -8.16 -7.66 2.26
C ASP A 316 -7.46 -6.57 3.09
N PRO A 317 -7.37 -5.31 2.61
CA PRO A 317 -6.69 -4.26 3.36
C PRO A 317 -7.44 -3.87 4.65
N LEU A 318 -8.75 -4.15 4.74
CA LEU A 318 -9.57 -3.86 5.90
C LEU A 318 -9.59 -5.03 6.90
N ASN A 319 -9.41 -6.26 6.42
CA ASN A 319 -9.44 -7.46 7.26
C ASN A 319 -8.43 -8.54 6.83
N PRO A 320 -7.11 -8.30 6.94
CA PRO A 320 -6.10 -9.19 6.36
C PRO A 320 -5.99 -10.57 7.02
N GLY A 321 -6.67 -10.80 8.15
CA GLY A 321 -6.79 -12.10 8.81
C GLY A 321 -8.17 -12.75 8.70
N ASN A 322 -9.10 -12.16 7.92
CA ASN A 322 -10.50 -12.57 7.81
C ASN A 322 -11.16 -12.77 9.19
N VAL A 323 -10.85 -11.88 10.14
CA VAL A 323 -11.38 -11.90 11.50
C VAL A 323 -12.82 -11.39 11.48
N VAL A 324 -13.77 -12.23 11.87
CA VAL A 324 -15.20 -11.89 11.91
C VAL A 324 -15.67 -11.51 13.32
N GLN A 325 -14.88 -11.85 14.34
CA GLN A 325 -15.19 -11.57 15.73
C GLN A 325 -13.91 -11.40 16.56
N LEU A 326 -13.79 -10.28 17.29
CA LEU A 326 -12.73 -10.13 18.28
C LEU A 326 -13.09 -10.86 19.57
N LEU A 327 -12.11 -11.49 20.21
CA LEU A 327 -12.23 -12.24 21.45
C LEU A 327 -11.49 -11.56 22.60
N ASN A 328 -12.02 -11.67 23.82
CA ASN A 328 -11.26 -11.27 25.00
C ASN A 328 -10.17 -12.28 25.33
N VAL A 329 -9.05 -11.78 25.84
CA VAL A 329 -7.90 -12.51 26.39
C VAL A 329 -8.15 -12.86 27.85
N ASN A 330 -7.89 -14.12 28.22
CA ASN A 330 -7.92 -14.57 29.62
C ASN A 330 -6.60 -14.20 30.30
N GLY A 331 -6.56 -13.10 31.03
CA GLY A 331 -5.38 -12.62 31.77
C GLY A 331 -5.04 -13.42 33.04
N ALA A 332 -5.57 -14.62 33.22
CA ALA A 332 -5.12 -15.51 34.28
C ALA A 332 -3.61 -15.79 34.14
N GLY A 333 -2.82 -15.34 35.12
CA GLY A 333 -1.36 -15.48 35.09
C GLY A 333 -0.63 -14.34 34.38
N TRP A 334 -1.32 -13.30 33.91
CA TRP A 334 -0.71 -12.04 33.52
C TRP A 334 -0.37 -11.22 34.77
N ALA A 335 0.85 -10.67 34.82
CA ALA A 335 1.25 -9.70 35.83
C ALA A 335 1.57 -8.34 35.16
N PRO A 336 1.17 -7.21 35.75
CA PRO A 336 1.58 -5.91 35.25
C PRO A 336 3.11 -5.80 35.10
N GLY A 337 3.57 -5.39 33.93
CA GLY A 337 5.00 -5.25 33.61
C GLY A 337 5.68 -6.53 33.10
N THR A 338 4.99 -7.67 33.02
CA THR A 338 5.53 -8.87 32.35
C THR A 338 4.96 -8.99 30.93
N PRO A 339 5.80 -9.30 29.91
CA PRO A 339 5.31 -9.67 28.60
C PRO A 339 4.43 -10.90 28.68
N GLY A 340 3.26 -10.82 28.02
CA GLY A 340 2.34 -11.94 27.92
C GLY A 340 2.10 -12.65 29.25
N CYS A 341 2.00 -13.97 29.23
CA CYS A 341 1.51 -14.73 30.38
C CYS A 341 2.37 -15.95 30.69
N ALA A 342 2.25 -16.47 31.91
CA ALA A 342 2.95 -17.68 32.36
C ALA A 342 2.42 -18.97 31.70
N THR A 343 2.42 -19.02 30.37
CA THR A 343 2.03 -20.18 29.55
C THR A 343 3.22 -20.67 28.73
N PRO A 344 3.19 -21.90 28.19
CA PRO A 344 4.29 -22.41 27.34
C PRO A 344 4.54 -21.59 26.08
N LEU A 345 3.51 -20.90 25.57
CA LEU A 345 3.62 -20.00 24.41
C LEU A 345 3.98 -18.56 24.81
N GLY A 346 4.08 -18.25 26.11
CA GLY A 346 4.33 -16.90 26.59
C GLY A 346 3.16 -15.94 26.41
N ILE A 347 1.98 -16.40 25.96
CA ILE A 347 0.79 -15.57 25.75
C ILE A 347 -0.44 -16.16 26.44
N CYS A 348 -1.37 -15.31 26.85
CA CYS A 348 -2.65 -15.72 27.40
C CYS A 348 -3.60 -16.21 26.30
N LEU A 349 -4.33 -17.28 26.60
CA LEU A 349 -5.33 -17.85 25.70
C LEU A 349 -6.61 -17.00 25.67
N PRO A 350 -7.40 -17.04 24.60
CA PRO A 350 -8.68 -16.34 24.56
C PRO A 350 -9.72 -17.00 25.47
N THR A 351 -10.66 -16.20 25.96
CA THR A 351 -11.81 -16.65 26.78
C THR A 351 -12.94 -17.27 25.95
N GLY A 352 -12.90 -17.14 24.62
CA GLY A 352 -14.01 -17.46 23.71
C GLY A 352 -15.18 -16.46 23.76
N ALA A 353 -15.16 -15.49 24.68
CA ALA A 353 -16.19 -14.46 24.77
C ALA A 353 -15.87 -13.28 23.82
N PRO A 354 -16.85 -12.79 23.03
CA PRO A 354 -16.65 -11.63 22.16
C PRO A 354 -16.32 -10.34 22.91
N VAL A 355 -15.61 -9.45 22.23
CA VAL A 355 -15.42 -8.07 22.66
C VAL A 355 -16.71 -7.28 22.37
N SER A 356 -17.60 -7.13 23.35
CA SER A 356 -18.93 -6.49 23.14
C SER A 356 -19.17 -5.17 23.89
N ALA A 357 -18.28 -4.74 24.80
CA ALA A 357 -18.29 -3.43 25.49
C ALA A 357 -17.06 -3.33 26.41
N PRO A 358 -16.64 -2.14 26.90
CA PRO A 358 -15.48 -2.02 27.78
C PRO A 358 -15.80 -2.56 29.18
N SER A 359 -15.75 -3.88 29.37
CA SER A 359 -15.85 -4.50 30.68
C SER A 359 -14.45 -4.91 31.15
N ALA A 360 -13.64 -3.91 31.51
CA ALA A 360 -12.48 -4.11 32.39
C ALA A 360 -12.91 -4.47 33.84
N THR A 361 -14.07 -5.10 34.03
CA THR A 361 -14.73 -5.24 35.34
C THR A 361 -14.97 -6.67 35.78
N SER A 362 -14.65 -7.69 34.97
CA SER A 362 -14.44 -9.04 35.48
C SER A 362 -12.94 -9.30 35.66
N ALA A 363 -12.55 -9.67 36.87
CA ALA A 363 -11.15 -9.88 37.24
C ALA A 363 -10.48 -10.89 36.28
N GLY A 364 -9.57 -10.39 35.42
CA GLY A 364 -8.76 -11.22 34.53
C GLY A 364 -9.24 -11.36 33.08
N VAL A 365 -10.15 -10.53 32.58
CA VAL A 365 -10.55 -10.54 31.16
C VAL A 365 -10.14 -9.23 30.49
N PHE A 366 -9.37 -9.30 29.40
CA PHE A 366 -8.76 -8.14 28.75
C PHE A 366 -9.04 -8.14 27.24
N GLN A 367 -9.13 -6.96 26.61
CA GLN A 367 -9.24 -6.86 25.15
C GLN A 367 -7.90 -7.10 24.44
N ALA A 368 -6.80 -6.68 25.07
CA ALA A 368 -5.44 -6.88 24.62
C ALA A 368 -4.49 -6.90 25.82
N LEU A 369 -3.31 -7.51 25.63
CA LEU A 369 -2.23 -7.54 26.61
C LEU A 369 -0.89 -7.16 25.96
N PRO A 370 0.10 -6.69 26.73
CA PRO A 370 1.47 -6.49 26.26
C PRO A 370 2.06 -7.78 25.70
N LEU A 371 2.59 -7.73 24.46
CA LEU A 371 3.34 -8.82 23.84
C LEU A 371 4.81 -8.80 24.27
N ASP A 372 5.36 -7.61 24.48
CA ASP A 372 6.72 -7.41 25.01
C ASP A 372 6.70 -6.78 26.42
N ALA A 373 7.85 -6.81 27.10
CA ALA A 373 8.00 -6.30 28.47
C ALA A 373 7.73 -4.79 28.58
N ALA A 374 7.85 -4.09 27.47
CA ALA A 374 7.71 -2.64 27.39
C ALA A 374 6.27 -2.19 27.12
N GLY A 375 5.40 -3.11 26.69
CA GLY A 375 4.06 -2.79 26.23
C GLY A 375 4.01 -2.05 24.90
N ILE A 376 5.07 -2.13 24.08
CA ILE A 376 5.10 -1.44 22.78
C ILE A 376 4.34 -2.25 21.73
N ALA A 377 4.57 -3.55 21.69
CA ALA A 377 3.71 -4.48 21.00
C ALA A 377 2.58 -4.93 21.94
N THR A 378 1.37 -4.91 21.42
CA THR A 378 0.18 -5.46 22.09
C THR A 378 -0.39 -6.58 21.25
N TYR A 379 -0.97 -7.59 21.90
CA TYR A 379 -1.70 -8.65 21.23
C TYR A 379 -3.11 -8.82 21.77
N GLY A 380 -3.99 -9.32 20.91
CA GLY A 380 -5.33 -9.78 21.22
C GLY A 380 -5.67 -11.02 20.39
N TRP A 381 -6.92 -11.46 20.49
CA TRP A 381 -7.39 -12.63 19.75
C TRP A 381 -8.65 -12.31 18.95
N GLY A 382 -8.86 -13.05 17.87
CA GLY A 382 -10.10 -13.06 17.11
C GLY A 382 -10.46 -14.48 16.67
N LEU A 383 -11.62 -14.59 16.03
CA LEU A 383 -12.06 -15.77 15.28
C LEU A 383 -12.19 -15.39 13.81
N ASN A 384 -11.67 -16.24 12.94
CA ASN A 384 -11.93 -16.13 11.51
C ASN A 384 -13.29 -16.73 11.12
N ALA A 385 -13.68 -16.57 9.85
CA ALA A 385 -14.94 -17.12 9.32
C ALA A 385 -15.08 -18.64 9.48
N ASN A 386 -13.96 -19.38 9.58
CA ASN A 386 -13.92 -20.83 9.78
C ASN A 386 -14.02 -21.23 11.27
N GLY A 387 -14.09 -20.27 12.19
CA GLY A 387 -14.10 -20.50 13.64
C GLY A 387 -12.72 -20.78 14.24
N GLU A 388 -11.64 -20.54 13.51
CA GLU A 388 -10.27 -20.72 14.00
C GLU A 388 -9.80 -19.47 14.74
N GLN A 389 -8.99 -19.66 15.79
CA GLN A 389 -8.42 -18.58 16.57
C GLN A 389 -7.28 -17.89 15.81
N VAL A 390 -7.39 -16.57 15.70
CA VAL A 390 -6.38 -15.70 15.09
C VAL A 390 -5.74 -14.86 16.20
N LEU A 391 -4.42 -15.00 16.36
CA LEU A 391 -3.64 -14.13 17.22
C LEU A 391 -3.34 -12.84 16.45
N ILE A 392 -3.67 -11.69 17.03
CA ILE A 392 -3.54 -10.37 16.39
C ILE A 392 -2.54 -9.57 17.20
N ALA A 393 -1.40 -9.20 16.62
CA ALA A 393 -0.38 -8.37 17.23
C ALA A 393 -0.25 -7.04 16.48
N LYS A 394 -0.02 -5.94 17.22
CA LYS A 394 0.17 -4.60 16.65
C LYS A 394 1.32 -3.89 17.33
N SER A 395 2.14 -3.20 16.54
CA SER A 395 3.24 -2.34 17.02
C SER A 395 3.63 -1.35 15.93
N LEU A 396 3.86 -0.08 16.27
CA LEU A 396 4.36 0.97 15.35
C LEU A 396 3.68 1.03 13.96
N GLY A 397 2.36 0.89 13.91
CA GLY A 397 1.61 0.92 12.64
C GLY A 397 1.61 -0.41 11.86
N TYR A 398 2.48 -1.36 12.21
CA TYR A 398 2.43 -2.72 11.71
C TYR A 398 1.38 -3.54 12.43
N LEU A 399 0.69 -4.37 11.65
CA LEU A 399 -0.28 -5.37 12.09
C LEU A 399 0.25 -6.74 11.69
N CYS A 400 0.18 -7.71 12.59
CA CYS A 400 0.55 -9.08 12.30
C CYS A 400 -0.52 -10.02 12.81
N MET A 401 -0.94 -10.95 11.96
CA MET A 401 -1.98 -11.92 12.30
C MET A 401 -1.46 -13.32 12.04
N ALA A 402 -1.72 -14.23 12.97
CA ALA A 402 -1.28 -15.60 12.90
C ALA A 402 -2.41 -16.55 13.28
N THR A 403 -2.67 -17.54 12.43
CA THR A 403 -3.70 -18.56 12.62
C THR A 403 -3.04 -19.94 12.75
N GLY A 404 -3.45 -20.71 13.76
CA GLY A 404 -2.87 -22.03 14.03
C GLY A 404 -1.47 -21.97 14.67
N GLN A 405 -1.04 -23.11 15.22
CA GLN A 405 0.14 -23.16 16.09
C GLN A 405 1.46 -22.83 15.39
N ALA A 406 1.61 -23.19 14.11
CA ALA A 406 2.84 -22.96 13.38
C ALA A 406 3.09 -21.46 13.12
N GLN A 407 2.09 -20.74 12.61
CA GLN A 407 2.19 -19.30 12.37
C GLN A 407 2.35 -18.54 13.69
N ILE A 408 1.62 -18.95 14.75
CA ILE A 408 1.76 -18.33 16.07
C ILE A 408 3.19 -18.51 16.60
N ALA A 409 3.77 -19.71 16.50
CA ALA A 409 5.15 -19.96 16.92
C ALA A 409 6.16 -19.13 16.11
N GLN A 410 5.94 -18.96 14.81
CA GLN A 410 6.77 -18.11 13.95
C GLN A 410 6.64 -16.63 14.35
N MET A 411 5.42 -16.14 14.58
CA MET A 411 5.18 -14.75 14.98
C MET A 411 5.79 -14.44 16.35
N LEU A 412 5.77 -15.40 17.28
CA LEU A 412 6.32 -15.26 18.64
C LEU A 412 7.82 -15.59 18.74
N ASN A 413 8.48 -15.91 17.62
CA ASN A 413 9.91 -16.21 17.64
C ASN A 413 10.71 -14.99 18.15
N PRO A 414 11.52 -15.10 19.21
CA PRO A 414 12.24 -13.96 19.77
C PRO A 414 13.28 -13.32 18.85
N GLN A 415 13.75 -14.05 17.82
CA GLN A 415 14.80 -13.61 16.91
C GLN A 415 14.25 -13.12 15.57
N THR A 416 13.24 -13.82 15.04
CA THR A 416 12.70 -13.59 13.68
C THR A 416 11.20 -13.29 13.65
N GLY A 417 10.57 -13.26 14.83
CA GLY A 417 9.15 -12.99 14.98
C GLY A 417 8.82 -11.51 14.87
N PHE A 418 7.55 -11.19 15.11
CA PHE A 418 7.02 -9.83 15.00
C PHE A 418 7.68 -8.90 16.04
N ASN A 419 8.61 -8.06 15.57
CA ASN A 419 9.23 -7.01 16.36
C ASN A 419 9.59 -5.83 15.46
N PRO A 420 8.59 -4.98 15.10
CA PRO A 420 8.83 -3.86 14.18
C PRO A 420 9.87 -2.86 14.69
N LEU A 421 10.01 -2.72 16.01
CA LEU A 421 11.08 -1.90 16.62
C LEU A 421 12.48 -2.45 16.38
N GLY A 422 12.62 -3.77 16.35
CA GLY A 422 13.87 -4.46 16.05
C GLY A 422 14.12 -4.64 14.55
N GLY A 423 13.31 -4.02 13.68
CA GLY A 423 13.42 -4.15 12.22
C GLY A 423 12.79 -5.42 11.64
N ASN A 424 12.11 -6.23 12.45
CA ASN A 424 11.42 -7.43 11.99
C ASN A 424 9.92 -7.14 11.80
N PRO A 425 9.42 -6.97 10.56
CA PRO A 425 7.99 -6.80 10.31
C PRO A 425 7.22 -8.11 10.59
N CYS A 426 5.94 -8.17 10.20
CA CYS A 426 5.17 -9.41 10.33
C CYS A 426 5.79 -10.52 9.48
N PRO A 427 6.18 -11.68 10.07
CA PRO A 427 6.76 -12.79 9.32
C PRO A 427 5.69 -13.67 8.63
N ILE A 428 4.41 -13.33 8.81
CA ILE A 428 3.26 -14.05 8.25
C ILE A 428 2.68 -13.20 7.13
N ALA A 429 2.60 -13.76 5.93
CA ALA A 429 1.92 -13.11 4.82
C ALA A 429 0.42 -12.94 5.14
N PRO A 430 -0.22 -11.86 4.69
CA PRO A 430 -1.66 -11.69 4.85
C PRO A 430 -2.41 -12.81 4.13
N ASN A 431 -3.62 -13.13 4.61
CA ASN A 431 -4.47 -14.06 3.89
C ASN A 431 -4.97 -13.40 2.61
N LEU A 432 -4.81 -14.09 1.48
CA LEU A 432 -5.44 -13.68 0.25
C LEU A 432 -6.92 -14.05 0.31
N ILE A 433 -7.78 -13.11 -0.08
CA ILE A 433 -9.20 -13.35 -0.27
C ILE A 433 -9.51 -13.38 -1.76
N ASP A 434 -10.50 -14.19 -2.10
CA ASP A 434 -11.06 -14.22 -3.44
C ASP A 434 -11.92 -12.96 -3.65
N ILE A 435 -11.71 -12.29 -4.76
CA ILE A 435 -12.38 -11.04 -5.15
C ILE A 435 -13.49 -11.37 -6.15
N VAL A 436 -14.36 -12.30 -5.75
CA VAL A 436 -15.50 -12.69 -6.59
C VAL A 436 -16.54 -11.57 -6.64
N GLU A 437 -16.92 -11.18 -7.87
CA GLU A 437 -18.11 -10.40 -8.24
C GLU A 437 -18.28 -9.04 -7.51
N ILE A 438 -17.58 -8.01 -7.99
CA ILE A 438 -17.91 -6.62 -7.69
C ILE A 438 -18.48 -5.94 -8.95
N ASN A 439 -19.81 -5.94 -9.09
CA ASN A 439 -20.52 -5.30 -10.20
C ASN A 439 -20.85 -3.82 -9.91
N TYR A 440 -20.40 -2.86 -10.72
CA TYR A 440 -20.92 -1.48 -10.68
C TYR A 440 -20.96 -0.71 -12.01
N LEU A 441 -22.02 0.12 -12.10
CA LEU A 441 -22.17 1.42 -12.76
C LEU A 441 -22.93 1.49 -14.11
N ASN A 442 -24.15 2.04 -14.07
CA ASN A 442 -24.89 2.54 -15.24
C ASN A 442 -24.95 4.08 -15.19
N LEU A 443 -24.64 4.76 -16.29
CA LEU A 443 -24.68 6.23 -16.40
C LEU A 443 -25.61 6.66 -17.55
N LEU A 444 -26.55 7.54 -17.23
CA LEU A 444 -27.48 8.17 -18.18
C LEU A 444 -27.37 9.69 -18.05
N ASN A 445 -27.04 10.39 -19.14
CA ASN A 445 -26.97 11.85 -19.18
C ASN A 445 -27.86 12.41 -20.29
N PHE A 446 -28.78 13.30 -19.92
CA PHE A 446 -29.77 13.89 -20.82
C PHE A 446 -29.75 15.42 -20.70
N HIS A 447 -29.57 16.12 -21.82
CA HIS A 447 -29.53 17.58 -21.87
C HIS A 447 -30.42 18.10 -23.01
N ILE A 448 -31.17 19.16 -22.73
CA ILE A 448 -31.98 19.89 -23.73
C ILE A 448 -31.43 21.30 -23.82
N HIS A 449 -31.06 21.73 -25.02
CA HIS A 449 -30.65 23.11 -25.29
C HIS A 449 -31.70 23.83 -26.14
N LEU A 450 -32.15 24.97 -25.62
CA LEU A 450 -32.98 25.95 -26.32
C LEU A 450 -32.08 27.15 -26.61
N LEU A 451 -31.84 27.45 -27.89
CA LEU A 451 -31.06 28.59 -28.36
C LEU A 451 -31.94 29.82 -28.61
#